data_AF-A0A2N9L432-F1
#
_entry.id   AF-A0A2N9L432-F1
#
_cell.length_a   1.000
_cell.length_b   1.000
_cell.length_c   1.000
_cell.angle_alpha   90.00
_cell.angle_beta   90.00
_cell.angle_gamma   90.00
#
_symmetry.space_group_name_H-M   'P 1'
#
loop_
_entity.id
_entity.type
_entity.pdbx_description
1 polymer ?
#
loop_
_entity_poly.entity_id
_entity_poly.type
_entity_poly.pdbx_seq_one_letter_code
_entity_poly.pdbx_strand_id
1 'polypeptide(L)'
;MHRNSIIWTGLVLCCLAPAAAQPAASSPNIDAALLAKANAGDAVAEVQVGESYARAGAAEHYHEVAANDYKQAEAWYQKAADQKNLAGELHLAALYRDGGMGFPRDMTQAAAWYRKAADQGDPDSQATLGVLYSMGQGVQQSDVEAYFWLDLAASVKGPNQEKYAANRQMIGTHITADELADVEDRVAAWKAKHPRQDSQK
;
A
#
# COMPACT_ATOMS: atom_id res chain seq x y z
N MET A 1 -62.92 46.87 37.32
CA MET A 1 -61.89 46.33 38.23
C MET A 1 -61.29 45.09 37.59
N HIS A 2 -59.96 45.07 37.47
CA HIS A 2 -59.17 44.20 36.61
C HIS A 2 -59.24 42.70 36.95
N ARG A 3 -59.15 41.85 35.91
CA ARG A 3 -58.62 40.49 36.01
C ARG A 3 -57.45 40.32 35.03
N ASN A 4 -56.33 39.93 35.62
CA ASN A 4 -55.20 39.14 35.12
C ASN A 4 -55.19 38.72 33.64
N SER A 5 -54.03 38.93 33.00
CA SER A 5 -53.27 37.83 32.37
C SER A 5 -51.82 38.24 32.06
N ILE A 6 -50.93 37.78 32.96
CA ILE A 6 -49.66 37.09 32.75
C ILE A 6 -48.90 37.37 31.43
N ILE A 7 -47.74 37.99 31.63
CA ILE A 7 -46.67 38.24 30.65
C ILE A 7 -45.94 36.92 30.35
N TRP A 8 -45.85 36.53 29.08
CA TRP A 8 -44.98 35.46 28.61
C TRP A 8 -43.54 35.97 28.56
N THR A 9 -42.72 35.59 29.52
CA THR A 9 -41.25 35.60 29.39
C THR A 9 -40.72 34.24 29.84
N GLY A 10 -40.55 33.35 28.86
CA GLY A 10 -39.94 32.04 29.06
C GLY A 10 -38.83 31.87 28.05
N LEU A 11 -37.62 32.25 28.45
CA LEU A 11 -36.36 32.03 27.75
C LEU A 11 -36.24 30.55 27.36
N VAL A 12 -36.11 30.23 26.07
CA VAL A 12 -35.67 28.91 25.63
C VAL A 12 -34.19 28.80 25.96
N LEU A 13 -33.88 28.25 27.13
CA LEU A 13 -32.53 27.84 27.47
C LEU A 13 -32.24 26.57 26.65
N CYS A 14 -31.69 26.76 25.45
CA CYS A 14 -31.18 25.66 24.65
C CYS A 14 -29.90 25.17 25.35
N CYS A 15 -30.02 24.10 26.14
CA CYS A 15 -28.87 23.40 26.69
C CYS A 15 -28.04 22.83 25.52
N LEU A 16 -26.98 23.54 25.12
CA LEU A 16 -25.85 22.93 24.45
C LEU A 16 -25.24 21.94 25.45
N ALA A 17 -25.58 20.66 25.30
CA ALA A 17 -24.78 19.61 25.89
C ALA A 17 -23.34 19.78 25.37
N PRO A 18 -22.30 19.71 26.23
CA PRO A 18 -20.94 19.68 25.74
C PRO A 18 -20.81 18.49 24.78
N ALA A 19 -20.24 18.72 23.60
CA ALA A 19 -19.82 17.64 22.72
C ALA A 19 -19.05 16.65 23.58
N ALA A 20 -19.54 15.40 23.67
CA ALA A 20 -18.88 14.36 24.43
C ALA A 20 -17.41 14.33 24.00
N ALA A 21 -16.49 14.55 24.94
CA ALA A 21 -15.06 14.45 24.68
C ALA A 21 -14.83 13.10 24.00
N GLN A 22 -14.38 13.15 22.74
CA GLN A 22 -14.09 11.93 21.98
C GLN A 22 -13.05 11.12 22.77
N PRO A 23 -13.28 9.83 23.02
CA PRO A 23 -12.29 9.03 23.72
C PRO A 23 -11.02 9.04 22.88
N ALA A 24 -9.88 9.41 23.49
CA ALA A 24 -8.58 9.17 22.89
C ALA A 24 -8.51 7.66 22.64
N ALA A 25 -8.45 7.27 21.37
CA ALA A 25 -8.31 5.86 21.04
C ALA A 25 -7.03 5.34 21.68
N SER A 26 -7.14 4.17 22.30
CA SER A 26 -5.95 3.47 22.79
C SER A 26 -5.18 3.00 21.57
N SER A 27 -3.91 3.40 21.47
CA SER A 27 -2.96 2.78 20.55
C SER A 27 -3.11 1.25 20.57
N PRO A 28 -2.90 0.54 19.44
CA PRO A 28 -2.99 -0.92 19.42
C PRO A 28 -2.19 -1.53 20.56
N ASN A 29 -2.73 -2.58 21.18
CA ASN A 29 -2.01 -3.31 22.20
C ASN A 29 -0.93 -4.17 21.52
N ILE A 30 0.29 -3.64 21.47
CA ILE A 30 1.46 -4.29 20.86
C ILE A 30 2.30 -4.92 21.95
N ASP A 31 2.68 -6.18 21.76
CA ASP A 31 3.57 -6.90 22.67
C ASP A 31 4.89 -6.12 22.88
N ALA A 32 5.28 -5.92 24.15
CA ALA A 32 6.43 -5.10 24.50
C ALA A 32 7.76 -5.66 23.97
N ALA A 33 7.88 -6.99 23.87
CA ALA A 33 9.08 -7.62 23.31
C ALA A 33 9.13 -7.43 21.79
N LEU A 34 7.98 -7.50 21.11
CA LEU A 34 7.88 -7.16 19.68
C LEU A 34 8.30 -5.71 19.42
N LEU A 35 7.75 -4.76 20.20
CA LEU A 35 8.08 -3.35 20.07
C LEU A 35 9.57 -3.08 20.36
N ALA A 36 10.16 -3.77 21.34
CA ALA A 36 11.59 -3.66 21.61
C ALA A 36 12.46 -4.13 20.44
N LYS A 37 12.09 -5.23 19.77
CA LYS A 37 12.78 -5.70 18.55
C LYS A 37 12.65 -4.72 17.40
N ALA A 38 11.44 -4.21 17.16
CA ALA A 38 11.20 -3.21 16.12
C ALA A 38 12.02 -1.92 16.39
N ASN A 39 12.05 -1.45 17.63
CA ASN A 39 12.88 -0.30 18.03
C ASN A 39 14.39 -0.56 17.90
N ALA A 40 14.81 -1.83 17.93
CA ALA A 40 16.20 -2.24 17.70
C ALA A 40 16.54 -2.40 16.20
N GLY A 41 15.60 -2.13 15.29
CA GLY A 41 15.78 -2.20 13.84
C GLY A 41 15.54 -3.57 13.23
N ASP A 42 14.90 -4.51 13.93
CA ASP A 42 14.49 -5.78 13.33
C ASP A 42 13.37 -5.52 12.31
N ALA A 43 13.69 -5.60 11.02
CA ALA A 43 12.76 -5.26 9.94
C ALA A 43 11.49 -6.12 9.93
N VAL A 44 11.55 -7.37 10.40
CA VAL A 44 10.35 -8.22 10.47
C VAL A 44 9.45 -7.75 11.61
N ALA A 45 10.02 -7.39 12.76
CA ALA A 45 9.29 -6.80 13.86
C ALA A 45 8.70 -5.43 13.48
N GLU A 46 9.44 -4.59 12.74
CA GLU A 46 8.94 -3.32 12.21
C GLU A 46 7.68 -3.51 11.35
N VAL A 47 7.69 -4.50 10.44
CA VAL A 47 6.49 -4.85 9.65
C VAL A 47 5.33 -5.26 10.55
N GLN A 48 5.54 -6.15 11.52
CA GLN A 48 4.47 -6.64 12.40
C GLN A 48 3.87 -5.53 13.30
N VAL A 49 4.69 -4.57 13.72
CA VAL A 49 4.23 -3.37 14.42
C VAL A 49 3.39 -2.51 13.47
N GLY A 50 3.84 -2.30 12.23
CA GLY A 50 3.06 -1.61 11.20
C GLY A 50 1.71 -2.27 10.92
N GLU A 51 1.66 -3.60 10.83
CA GLU A 51 0.41 -4.37 10.66
C GLU A 51 -0.56 -4.17 11.82
N SER A 52 -0.04 -4.06 13.05
CA SER A 52 -0.84 -3.81 14.24
C SER A 52 -1.53 -2.44 14.18
N TYR A 53 -0.81 -1.41 13.73
CA TYR A 53 -1.38 -0.09 13.50
C TYR A 53 -2.36 -0.07 12.32
N ALA A 54 -2.05 -0.70 11.19
CA ALA A 54 -2.94 -0.75 10.04
C ALA A 54 -4.28 -1.44 10.39
N ARG A 55 -4.23 -2.52 11.18
CA ARG A 55 -5.42 -3.20 11.69
C ARG A 55 -6.23 -2.33 12.64
N ALA A 56 -5.57 -1.55 13.50
CA ALA A 56 -6.24 -0.59 14.37
C ALA A 56 -6.99 0.45 13.52
N GLY A 57 -6.30 1.10 12.58
CA GLY A 57 -6.92 2.08 11.69
C GLY A 57 -8.09 1.53 10.86
N ALA A 58 -8.11 0.23 10.55
CA ALA A 58 -9.22 -0.43 9.87
C ALA A 58 -10.42 -0.76 10.77
N ALA A 59 -10.21 -0.89 12.08
CA ALA A 59 -11.26 -1.16 13.07
C ALA A 59 -11.93 0.12 13.60
N GLU A 60 -11.31 1.27 13.37
CA GLU A 60 -11.75 2.56 13.90
C GLU A 60 -12.94 3.16 13.15
N HIS A 61 -13.83 3.81 13.90
CA HIS A 61 -15.01 4.50 13.35
C HIS A 61 -14.78 6.00 13.18
N TYR A 62 -13.71 6.54 13.79
CA TYR A 62 -13.37 7.96 13.77
C TYR A 62 -12.24 8.24 12.80
N HIS A 63 -12.51 9.14 11.85
CA HIS A 63 -11.60 9.41 10.73
C HIS A 63 -10.22 9.93 11.14
N GLU A 64 -10.14 10.79 12.16
CA GLU A 64 -8.87 11.33 12.63
C GLU A 64 -8.02 10.27 13.36
N VAL A 65 -8.66 9.43 14.16
CA VAL A 65 -7.98 8.33 14.87
C VAL A 65 -7.43 7.33 13.86
N ALA A 66 -8.30 6.86 12.95
CA ALA A 66 -7.91 5.93 11.91
C ALA A 66 -6.74 6.47 11.08
N ALA A 67 -6.79 7.74 10.70
CA ALA A 67 -5.70 8.40 9.98
C ALA A 67 -4.36 8.36 10.74
N ASN A 68 -4.38 8.56 12.05
CA ASN A 68 -3.17 8.53 12.86
C ASN A 68 -2.58 7.12 12.93
N ASP A 69 -3.42 6.09 13.07
CA ASP A 69 -2.95 4.71 13.05
C ASP A 69 -2.39 4.31 11.68
N TYR A 70 -3.02 4.69 10.57
CA TYR A 70 -2.45 4.45 9.24
C TYR A 70 -1.11 5.18 9.03
N LYS A 71 -0.95 6.40 9.57
CA LYS A 71 0.35 7.11 9.55
C LYS A 71 1.42 6.41 10.40
N GLN A 72 1.04 5.81 11.52
CA GLN A 72 1.97 4.98 12.29
C GLN A 72 2.35 3.72 11.52
N ALA A 73 1.38 3.06 10.86
CA ALA A 73 1.65 1.91 10.00
C ALA A 73 2.62 2.26 8.86
N GLU A 74 2.36 3.35 8.15
CA GLU A 74 3.25 3.92 7.12
C GLU A 74 4.66 4.11 7.66
N ALA A 75 4.82 4.78 8.81
CA ALA A 75 6.14 5.04 9.40
C ALA A 75 6.90 3.76 9.75
N TRP A 76 6.22 2.73 10.23
CA TRP A 76 6.85 1.44 10.56
C TRP A 76 7.20 0.63 9.32
N TYR A 77 6.31 0.57 8.33
CA TYR A 77 6.63 -0.08 7.06
C TYR A 77 7.76 0.65 6.33
N GLN A 78 7.84 1.98 6.42
CA GLN A 78 8.95 2.78 5.87
C GLN A 78 10.29 2.37 6.45
N LYS A 79 10.39 2.18 7.78
CA LYS A 79 11.63 1.71 8.40
C LYS A 79 12.07 0.36 7.84
N ALA A 80 11.13 -0.60 7.73
CA ALA A 80 11.44 -1.91 7.16
C ALA A 80 11.86 -1.79 5.68
N ALA A 81 11.14 -0.98 4.90
CA ALA A 81 11.42 -0.75 3.50
C ALA A 81 12.75 -0.03 3.25
N ASP A 82 13.19 0.87 4.14
CA ASP A 82 14.50 1.51 4.08
C ASP A 82 15.64 0.50 4.24
N GLN A 83 15.36 -0.64 4.90
CA GLN A 83 16.25 -1.80 4.99
C GLN A 83 16.12 -2.75 3.78
N LYS A 84 15.37 -2.36 2.74
CA LYS A 84 15.01 -3.18 1.58
C LYS A 84 14.22 -4.45 1.96
N ASN A 85 13.52 -4.43 3.09
CA ASN A 85 12.66 -5.54 3.45
C ASN A 85 11.45 -5.59 2.50
N LEU A 86 11.37 -6.66 1.70
CA LEU A 86 10.31 -6.85 0.70
C LEU A 86 8.90 -6.75 1.29
N ALA A 87 8.67 -7.29 2.50
CA ALA A 87 7.36 -7.19 3.14
C ALA A 87 7.01 -5.73 3.48
N GLY A 88 7.96 -4.96 4.03
CA GLY A 88 7.78 -3.52 4.27
C GLY A 88 7.41 -2.74 3.00
N GLU A 89 8.12 -3.00 1.89
CA GLU A 89 7.83 -2.38 0.60
C GLU A 89 6.42 -2.76 0.08
N LEU A 90 6.05 -4.04 0.17
CA LEU A 90 4.73 -4.53 -0.24
C LEU A 90 3.60 -3.94 0.61
N HIS A 91 3.81 -3.81 1.92
CA HIS A 91 2.83 -3.20 2.82
C HIS A 91 2.66 -1.71 2.56
N LEU A 92 3.73 -0.96 2.26
CA LEU A 92 3.60 0.44 1.81
C LEU A 92 2.85 0.53 0.48
N ALA A 93 3.19 -0.32 -0.48
CA ALA A 93 2.51 -0.35 -1.76
C ALA A 93 1.00 -0.59 -1.60
N ALA A 94 0.62 -1.57 -0.77
CA ALA A 94 -0.78 -1.86 -0.47
C ALA A 94 -1.46 -0.72 0.30
N LEU A 95 -0.80 -0.14 1.30
CA LEU A 95 -1.35 0.96 2.11
C LEU A 95 -1.70 2.17 1.23
N TYR A 96 -0.81 2.56 0.31
CA TYR A 96 -1.09 3.65 -0.62
C TYR A 96 -2.09 3.28 -1.72
N ARG A 97 -2.10 2.01 -2.19
CA ARG A 97 -3.04 1.53 -3.21
C ARG A 97 -4.47 1.51 -2.69
N ASP A 98 -4.66 1.07 -1.45
CA ASP A 98 -5.99 0.87 -0.88
C ASP A 98 -6.49 2.12 -0.16
N GLY A 99 -5.57 2.87 0.45
CA GLY A 99 -5.91 3.94 1.38
C GLY A 99 -6.61 3.40 2.63
N GLY A 100 -7.27 4.29 3.35
CA GLY A 100 -8.02 3.99 4.56
C GLY A 100 -8.82 5.20 5.03
N MET A 101 -9.61 5.03 6.09
CA MET A 101 -10.33 6.14 6.69
C MET A 101 -9.33 7.22 7.15
N GLY A 102 -9.36 8.37 6.50
CA GLY A 102 -8.43 9.48 6.72
C GLY A 102 -6.98 9.28 6.27
N PHE A 103 -6.72 8.20 5.53
CA PHE A 103 -5.47 7.99 4.81
C PHE A 103 -5.78 7.87 3.31
N PRO A 104 -5.54 8.92 2.49
CA PRO A 104 -5.97 8.92 1.11
C PRO A 104 -5.17 7.91 0.27
N ARG A 105 -5.85 7.31 -0.71
CA ARG A 105 -5.19 6.51 -1.75
C ARG A 105 -4.25 7.37 -2.59
N ASP A 106 -3.05 6.87 -2.85
CA ASP A 106 -2.05 7.46 -3.75
C ASP A 106 -1.42 6.38 -4.64
N MET A 107 -1.91 6.27 -5.87
CA MET A 107 -1.39 5.27 -6.81
C MET A 107 0.05 5.57 -7.25
N THR A 108 0.51 6.82 -7.17
CA THR A 108 1.89 7.19 -7.54
C THR A 108 2.87 6.62 -6.53
N GLN A 109 2.57 6.78 -5.23
CA GLN A 109 3.34 6.16 -4.16
C GLN A 109 3.24 4.63 -4.23
N ALA A 110 2.05 4.08 -4.46
CA ALA A 110 1.88 2.64 -4.60
C ALA A 110 2.75 2.06 -5.74
N ALA A 111 2.73 2.69 -6.92
CA ALA A 111 3.55 2.26 -8.06
C ALA A 111 5.05 2.37 -7.78
N ALA A 112 5.50 3.40 -7.05
CA ALA A 112 6.89 3.55 -6.65
C ALA A 112 7.35 2.43 -5.71
N TRP A 113 6.51 2.02 -4.76
CA TRP A 113 6.81 0.90 -3.86
C TRP A 113 6.74 -0.46 -4.55
N TYR A 114 5.74 -0.69 -5.41
CA TYR A 114 5.70 -1.89 -6.26
C TYR A 114 6.93 -1.98 -7.18
N ARG A 115 7.43 -0.85 -7.71
CA ARG A 115 8.66 -0.82 -8.49
C ARG A 115 9.86 -1.32 -7.70
N LYS A 116 10.04 -0.86 -6.46
CA LYS A 116 11.14 -1.32 -5.60
C LYS A 116 11.06 -2.82 -5.35
N ALA A 117 9.89 -3.34 -4.98
CA ALA A 117 9.69 -4.77 -4.78
C ALA A 117 9.89 -5.59 -6.08
N ALA A 118 9.43 -5.07 -7.22
CA ALA A 118 9.61 -5.68 -8.53
C ALA A 118 11.08 -5.73 -8.96
N ASP A 119 11.86 -4.69 -8.64
CA ASP A 119 13.30 -4.63 -8.86
C ASP A 119 14.05 -5.66 -8.00
N GLN A 120 13.51 -6.05 -6.85
CA GLN A 120 14.04 -7.17 -6.04
C GLN A 120 13.70 -8.56 -6.61
N GLY A 121 12.87 -8.62 -7.67
CA GLY A 121 12.50 -9.86 -8.33
C GLY A 121 11.23 -10.52 -7.80
N ASP A 122 10.40 -9.80 -7.02
CA ASP A 122 9.11 -10.31 -6.59
C ASP A 122 8.11 -10.40 -7.77
N PRO A 123 7.71 -11.60 -8.22
CA PRO A 123 6.93 -11.76 -9.44
C PRO A 123 5.53 -11.15 -9.34
N ASP A 124 4.95 -11.10 -8.14
CA ASP A 124 3.63 -10.51 -7.92
C ASP A 124 3.68 -8.97 -8.04
N SER A 125 4.74 -8.34 -7.54
CA SER A 125 5.02 -6.91 -7.72
C SER A 125 5.35 -6.57 -9.17
N GLN A 126 6.14 -7.40 -9.85
CA GLN A 126 6.40 -7.26 -11.27
C GLN A 126 5.09 -7.30 -12.07
N ALA A 127 4.24 -8.31 -11.84
CA ALA A 127 2.95 -8.39 -12.52
C ALA A 127 2.03 -7.21 -12.20
N THR A 128 1.97 -6.78 -10.93
CA THR A 128 1.17 -5.62 -10.50
C THR A 128 1.65 -4.36 -11.21
N LEU A 129 2.95 -4.11 -11.24
CA LEU A 129 3.52 -2.96 -11.92
C LEU A 129 3.25 -2.98 -13.42
N GLY A 130 3.30 -4.15 -14.04
CA GLY A 130 2.91 -4.33 -15.43
C GLY A 130 1.47 -3.90 -15.71
N VAL A 131 0.53 -4.23 -14.81
CA VAL A 131 -0.86 -3.76 -14.89
C VAL A 131 -0.97 -2.26 -14.66
N LEU A 132 -0.21 -1.69 -13.72
CA LEU A 132 -0.22 -0.24 -13.49
C LEU A 132 0.25 0.53 -14.73
N TYR A 133 1.26 0.03 -15.44
CA TYR A 133 1.71 0.62 -16.71
C TYR A 133 0.70 0.47 -17.84
N SER A 134 0.03 -0.67 -17.98
CA SER A 134 -0.98 -0.82 -19.05
C SER A 134 -2.19 0.09 -18.84
N MET A 135 -2.50 0.42 -17.58
CA MET A 135 -3.64 1.26 -17.22
C MET A 135 -3.29 2.74 -16.95
N GLY A 136 -2.00 3.09 -16.91
CA GLY A 136 -1.55 4.45 -16.53
C GLY A 136 -1.91 4.83 -15.10
N GLN A 137 -1.95 3.87 -14.17
CA GLN A 137 -2.35 4.11 -12.78
C GLN A 137 -1.14 4.42 -11.91
N GLY A 138 -0.97 5.69 -11.55
CA GLY A 138 0.19 6.15 -10.75
C GLY A 138 1.51 6.21 -11.53
N VAL A 139 1.48 5.83 -12.81
CA VAL A 139 2.59 5.90 -13.76
C VAL A 139 2.06 6.35 -15.12
N GLN A 140 2.93 6.86 -15.98
CA GLN A 140 2.57 7.11 -17.37
C GLN A 140 2.28 5.77 -18.06
N GLN A 141 1.15 5.70 -18.77
CA GLN A 141 0.75 4.49 -19.48
C GLN A 141 1.81 4.07 -20.51
N SER A 142 2.17 2.79 -20.53
CA SER A 142 3.14 2.23 -21.47
C SER A 142 2.98 0.72 -21.61
N ASP A 143 2.58 0.25 -22.79
CA ASP A 143 2.49 -1.19 -23.07
C ASP A 143 3.87 -1.86 -23.14
N VAL A 144 4.92 -1.11 -23.51
CA VAL A 144 6.32 -1.58 -23.50
C VAL A 144 6.79 -1.86 -22.07
N GLU A 145 6.59 -0.93 -21.13
CA GLU A 145 6.92 -1.17 -19.72
C GLU A 145 6.03 -2.26 -19.11
N ALA A 146 4.75 -2.29 -19.47
CA ALA A 146 3.83 -3.32 -19.00
C ALA A 146 4.30 -4.72 -19.41
N TYR A 147 4.67 -4.89 -20.68
CA TYR A 147 5.17 -6.15 -21.21
C TYR A 147 6.49 -6.56 -20.55
N PHE A 148 7.44 -5.64 -20.39
CA PHE A 148 8.71 -5.90 -19.73
C PHE A 148 8.52 -6.52 -18.34
N TRP A 149 7.66 -5.91 -17.52
CA TRP A 149 7.41 -6.41 -16.17
C TRP A 149 6.63 -7.73 -16.15
N LEU A 150 5.65 -7.89 -17.03
CA LEU A 150 4.88 -9.13 -17.14
C LEU A 150 5.72 -10.30 -17.69
N ASP A 151 6.71 -10.04 -18.55
CA ASP A 151 7.68 -11.05 -19.01
C ASP A 151 8.54 -11.56 -17.87
N LEU A 152 9.08 -10.67 -17.04
CA LEU A 152 9.82 -11.05 -15.84
C LEU A 152 8.97 -11.91 -14.90
N ALA A 153 7.75 -11.45 -14.59
CA ALA A 153 6.83 -12.17 -13.71
C ALA A 153 6.47 -13.57 -14.24
N ALA A 154 6.14 -13.67 -15.53
CA ALA A 154 5.77 -14.94 -16.18
C ALA A 154 6.95 -15.91 -16.36
N SER A 155 8.18 -15.42 -16.24
CA SER A 155 9.38 -16.27 -16.34
C SER A 155 9.65 -17.08 -15.06
N VAL A 156 9.03 -16.71 -13.93
CA VAL A 156 9.12 -17.43 -12.66
C VAL A 156 8.03 -18.51 -12.60
N LYS A 157 8.42 -19.75 -12.29
CA LYS A 157 7.46 -20.85 -12.09
C LYS A 157 6.70 -20.64 -10.78
N GLY A 158 5.38 -20.69 -10.83
CA GLY A 158 4.53 -20.51 -9.65
C GLY A 158 3.05 -20.58 -9.99
N PRO A 159 2.17 -20.53 -8.96
CA PRO A 159 0.72 -20.68 -9.15
C PRO A 159 0.09 -19.59 -10.03
N ASN A 160 0.72 -18.40 -10.09
CA ASN A 160 0.22 -17.27 -10.88
C ASN A 160 0.88 -17.14 -12.27
N GLN A 161 1.80 -18.03 -12.63
CA GLN A 161 2.60 -17.91 -13.86
C GLN A 161 1.74 -17.77 -15.12
N GLU A 162 0.72 -18.61 -15.26
CA GLU A 162 -0.16 -18.60 -16.44
C GLU A 162 -0.97 -17.31 -16.54
N LYS A 163 -1.39 -16.74 -15.41
CA LYS A 163 -2.09 -15.44 -15.36
C LYS A 163 -1.17 -14.32 -15.85
N TYR A 164 0.10 -14.34 -15.45
CA TYR A 164 1.09 -13.35 -15.88
C TYR A 164 1.39 -13.49 -17.38
N ALA A 165 1.51 -14.71 -17.86
CA ALA A 165 1.68 -15.00 -19.29
C ALA A 165 0.46 -14.54 -20.12
N ALA A 166 -0.76 -14.72 -19.62
CA ALA A 166 -1.97 -14.25 -20.29
C ALA A 166 -2.01 -12.71 -20.38
N ASN A 167 -1.70 -12.02 -19.27
CA ASN A 167 -1.58 -10.56 -19.27
C ASN A 167 -0.50 -10.09 -20.26
N ARG A 168 0.68 -10.73 -20.25
CA ARG A 168 1.78 -10.45 -21.20
C ARG A 168 1.35 -10.63 -22.65
N GLN A 169 0.66 -11.72 -22.97
CA GLN A 169 0.17 -12.02 -24.32
C GLN A 169 -0.82 -10.95 -24.80
N MET A 170 -1.74 -10.50 -23.94
CA MET A 170 -2.70 -9.45 -24.27
C MET A 170 -1.98 -8.14 -24.62
N ILE A 171 -1.08 -7.68 -23.76
CA ILE A 171 -0.29 -6.45 -23.98
C ILE A 171 0.63 -6.60 -25.20
N GLY A 172 1.15 -7.80 -25.45
CA GLY A 172 1.99 -8.11 -26.60
C GLY A 172 1.34 -7.84 -27.95
N THR A 173 0.01 -7.77 -28.03
CA THR A 173 -0.69 -7.45 -29.28
C THR A 173 -0.65 -5.95 -29.61
N HIS A 174 -0.22 -5.10 -28.67
CA HIS A 174 -0.17 -3.65 -28.82
C HIS A 174 1.25 -3.09 -29.06
N ILE A 175 2.29 -3.91 -28.92
CA ILE A 175 3.68 -3.51 -29.15
C ILE A 175 4.19 -4.01 -30.50
N THR A 176 5.09 -3.25 -31.11
CA THR A 176 5.74 -3.60 -32.38
C THR A 176 6.84 -4.65 -32.17
N ALA A 177 7.28 -5.28 -33.25
CA ALA A 177 8.39 -6.24 -33.20
C ALA A 177 9.71 -5.59 -32.73
N ASP A 178 9.96 -4.33 -33.11
CA ASP A 178 11.16 -3.59 -32.70
C ASP A 178 11.13 -3.27 -31.20
N GLU A 179 9.97 -2.85 -30.68
CA GLU A 179 9.77 -2.63 -29.24
C GLU A 179 9.90 -3.94 -28.45
N LEU A 180 9.39 -5.05 -28.97
CA LEU A 180 9.55 -6.36 -28.35
C LEU A 180 11.02 -6.77 -28.27
N ALA A 181 11.80 -6.55 -29.33
CA ALA A 181 13.24 -6.83 -29.33
C ALA A 181 13.99 -6.02 -28.26
N ASP A 182 13.68 -4.72 -28.12
CA ASP A 182 14.23 -3.88 -27.04
C ASP A 182 13.85 -4.44 -25.64
N VAL A 183 12.59 -4.86 -25.46
CA VAL A 183 12.15 -5.45 -24.21
C VAL A 183 12.89 -6.76 -23.90
N GLU A 184 13.10 -7.62 -24.88
CA GLU A 184 13.85 -8.88 -24.72
C GLU A 184 15.30 -8.62 -24.28
N ASP A 185 15.97 -7.63 -24.90
CA ASP A 185 17.32 -7.20 -24.50
C ASP A 185 17.35 -6.66 -23.07
N ARG A 186 16.37 -5.83 -22.70
CA ARG A 186 16.23 -5.30 -21.34
C ARG A 186 15.97 -6.41 -20.32
N VAL A 187 15.12 -7.38 -20.65
CA VAL A 187 14.81 -8.54 -19.79
C VAL A 187 16.08 -9.36 -19.57
N ALA A 188 16.85 -9.62 -20.63
CA ALA A 188 18.11 -10.34 -20.53
C ALA A 188 19.11 -9.59 -19.62
N ALA A 189 19.24 -8.28 -19.80
CA ALA A 189 20.09 -7.43 -18.96
C ALA A 189 19.63 -7.42 -17.49
N TRP A 190 18.33 -7.39 -17.22
CA TRP A 190 17.79 -7.48 -15.86
C TRP A 190 18.12 -8.84 -15.23
N LYS A 191 17.88 -9.95 -15.93
CA LYS A 191 18.16 -11.32 -15.46
C LYS A 191 19.66 -11.53 -15.21
N ALA A 192 20.54 -10.91 -16.00
CA ALA A 192 21.98 -10.97 -15.77
C ALA A 192 22.41 -10.28 -14.46
N LYS A 193 21.70 -9.22 -14.04
CA LYS A 193 21.94 -8.53 -12.76
C LYS A 193 21.28 -9.24 -11.56
N HIS A 194 20.26 -10.07 -11.81
CA HIS A 194 19.48 -10.79 -10.81
C HIS A 194 19.53 -12.30 -11.09
N PRO A 195 20.71 -12.95 -10.96
CA PRO A 195 20.84 -14.38 -11.24
C PRO A 195 19.89 -15.17 -10.33
N ARG A 196 19.13 -16.10 -10.91
CA ARG A 196 18.20 -16.92 -10.14
C ARG A 196 18.95 -17.72 -9.08
N GLN A 197 18.45 -17.73 -7.86
CA GLN A 197 19.06 -18.45 -6.74
C GLN A 197 19.08 -19.97 -6.93
N ASP A 198 18.28 -20.53 -7.85
CA ASP A 198 18.23 -21.95 -8.19
C ASP A 198 19.39 -22.44 -9.08
N SER A 199 20.24 -21.54 -9.56
CA SER A 199 21.48 -21.86 -10.31
C SER A 199 22.66 -22.26 -9.41
N GLN A 200 22.50 -22.20 -8.09
CA GLN A 200 23.42 -22.78 -7.10
C GLN A 200 22.92 -24.17 -6.68
N LYS A 201 22.97 -25.15 -7.58
CA LYS A 201 22.88 -26.58 -7.24
C LYS A 201 23.84 -27.40 -8.07
#